data_AF-A0A6I2R2M8-F1
#
_entry.id   AF-A0A6I2R2M8-F1
#
_cell.length_a   1.000
_cell.length_b   1.000
_cell.length_c   1.000
_cell.angle_alpha   90.00
_cell.angle_beta   90.00
_cell.angle_gamma   90.00
#
_symmetry.space_group_name_H-M   'P 1'
#
loop_
_entity.id
_entity.type
_entity.pdbx_description
1 polymer ?
#
loop_
_entity_poly.entity_id
_entity_poly.type
_entity_poly.pdbx_seq_one_letter_code
_entity_poly.pdbx_strand_id
1 'polypeptide(L)'
;MDKYISDLLELIKAHPELPIVPMVDSEIVCDDGCARWMGAWGPASVTKYLVSEEHIFFFDDEDVEAVLIEVKGYDEFLSMTDKEAREAYNALPWVECIAVDINTP
;
A
#
# COMPACT_ATOMS: atom_id res chain seq x y z
N MET A 1 -21.12 3.26 -16.14
CA MET A 1 -19.72 3.42 -15.70
C MET A 1 -19.47 2.29 -14.72
N ASP A 2 -18.32 1.63 -14.81
CA ASP A 2 -17.95 0.60 -13.84
C ASP A 2 -18.03 1.17 -12.41
N LYS A 3 -18.50 0.36 -11.44
CA LYS A 3 -18.67 0.81 -10.05
C LYS A 3 -17.33 1.27 -9.47
N TYR A 4 -16.26 0.51 -9.69
CA TYR A 4 -14.94 0.82 -9.16
C TYR A 4 -14.34 2.09 -9.77
N ILE A 5 -14.57 2.31 -11.07
CA ILE A 5 -14.19 3.58 -11.71
C ILE A 5 -14.97 4.74 -11.09
N SER A 6 -16.28 4.56 -10.85
CA SER A 6 -17.11 5.61 -10.25
C SER A 6 -16.63 5.96 -8.83
N ASP A 7 -16.37 4.94 -8.00
CA ASP A 7 -15.89 5.08 -6.63
C ASP A 7 -14.51 5.78 -6.59
N LEU A 8 -13.57 5.35 -7.44
CA LEU A 8 -12.26 5.99 -7.58
C LEU A 8 -12.37 7.47 -7.97
N LEU A 9 -13.22 7.80 -8.94
CA LEU A 9 -13.41 9.19 -9.36
C LEU A 9 -13.99 10.07 -8.26
N GLU A 10 -14.88 9.53 -7.42
CA GLU A 10 -15.39 10.27 -6.25
C GLU A 10 -14.30 10.50 -5.19
N LEU A 11 -13.43 9.51 -4.93
CA LEU A 11 -12.27 9.70 -4.05
C LEU A 11 -11.31 10.77 -4.57
N ILE A 12 -11.00 10.76 -5.87
CA ILE A 12 -10.11 11.76 -6.49
C ILE A 12 -10.70 13.18 -6.39
N LYS A 13 -12.02 13.33 -6.54
CA LYS A 13 -12.68 14.63 -6.36
C LYS A 13 -12.65 15.09 -4.90
N ALA A 14 -12.80 14.17 -3.96
CA ALA A 14 -12.81 14.47 -2.53
C ALA A 14 -11.40 14.82 -2.00
N HIS A 15 -10.36 14.20 -2.58
CA HIS A 15 -8.96 14.31 -2.14
C HIS A 15 -8.00 14.58 -3.31
N PRO A 16 -8.16 15.70 -4.04
CA PRO A 16 -7.42 15.98 -5.27
C PRO A 16 -5.89 16.16 -5.07
N GLU A 17 -5.45 16.40 -3.84
CA GLU A 17 -4.06 16.54 -3.45
C GLU A 17 -3.35 15.20 -3.18
N LEU A 18 -4.11 14.13 -2.94
CA LEU A 18 -3.53 12.83 -2.62
C LEU A 18 -3.00 12.14 -3.89
N PRO A 19 -1.82 11.51 -3.82
CA PRO A 19 -1.34 10.65 -4.91
C PRO A 19 -2.26 9.43 -5.06
N ILE A 20 -2.43 8.98 -6.31
CA ILE A 20 -3.13 7.74 -6.62
C ILE A 20 -2.07 6.64 -6.79
N VAL A 21 -2.19 5.57 -6.00
CA VAL A 21 -1.23 4.45 -5.98
C VAL A 21 -1.91 3.19 -6.51
N PRO A 22 -1.65 2.79 -7.76
CA PRO A 22 -2.19 1.55 -8.31
C PRO A 22 -1.40 0.34 -7.80
N MET A 23 -2.08 -0.60 -7.15
CA MET A 23 -1.52 -1.88 -6.70
C MET A 23 -1.89 -2.95 -7.70
N VAL A 24 -0.89 -3.51 -8.39
CA VAL A 24 -1.10 -4.48 -9.47
C VAL A 24 -1.02 -5.88 -8.89
N ASP A 25 -2.10 -6.65 -9.03
CA ASP A 25 -2.15 -8.07 -8.67
C ASP A 25 -1.02 -8.84 -9.38
N SER A 26 -0.26 -9.63 -8.63
CA SER A 26 0.87 -10.42 -9.15
C SER A 26 0.44 -11.37 -10.26
N GLU A 27 -0.81 -11.86 -10.23
CA GLU A 27 -1.34 -12.76 -11.24
C GLU A 27 -1.60 -12.08 -12.60
N ILE A 28 -1.57 -10.74 -12.66
CA ILE A 28 -1.65 -10.00 -13.92
C ILE A 28 -0.36 -10.17 -14.74
N VAL A 29 0.80 -10.20 -14.08
CA VAL A 29 2.10 -10.32 -14.75
C VAL A 29 2.50 -11.79 -14.76
N CYS A 30 1.98 -12.57 -15.72
CA CYS A 30 2.23 -14.02 -15.75
C CYS A 30 3.67 -14.37 -16.17
N ASP A 31 4.32 -13.53 -17.00
CA ASP A 31 5.72 -13.65 -17.41
C ASP A 31 6.26 -12.35 -18.05
N ASP A 32 7.49 -12.40 -18.55
CA ASP A 32 8.16 -11.34 -19.32
C ASP A 32 7.99 -11.48 -20.85
N GLY A 33 7.21 -12.47 -21.30
CA GLY A 33 6.98 -12.78 -22.72
C GLY A 33 6.05 -11.79 -23.42
N CYS A 34 5.27 -11.02 -22.65
CA CYS A 34 4.41 -9.96 -23.15
C CYS A 34 4.91 -8.58 -22.67
N ALA A 35 4.92 -7.60 -23.58
CA ALA A 35 5.32 -6.23 -23.22
C ALA A 35 4.29 -5.51 -22.33
N ARG A 36 3.03 -5.96 -22.32
CA ARG A 36 1.92 -5.39 -21.54
C ARG A 36 0.87 -6.46 -21.22
N TRP A 37 0.25 -6.31 -20.05
CA TRP A 37 -0.85 -7.14 -19.57
C TRP A 37 -2.12 -6.29 -19.43
N MET A 38 -3.29 -6.91 -19.61
CA MET A 38 -4.58 -6.27 -19.38
C MET A 38 -5.03 -6.56 -17.95
N GLY A 39 -5.44 -5.54 -17.21
CA GLY A 39 -6.04 -5.66 -15.88
C GLY A 39 -7.46 -5.07 -15.84
N ALA A 40 -8.16 -5.30 -14.74
CA ALA A 40 -9.44 -4.70 -14.40
C ALA A 40 -9.32 -3.77 -13.20
N TRP A 41 -10.20 -2.76 -13.14
CA TRP A 41 -10.28 -1.86 -11.99
C TRP A 41 -10.88 -2.59 -10.79
N GLY A 42 -10.20 -2.52 -9.66
CA GLY A 42 -10.65 -3.02 -8.37
C GLY A 42 -11.04 -1.90 -7.40
N PRO A 43 -11.29 -2.27 -6.13
CA PRO A 43 -11.61 -1.31 -5.07
C PRO A 43 -10.54 -0.22 -4.91
N ALA A 44 -10.97 0.95 -4.44
CA ALA A 44 -10.09 2.05 -4.09
C ALA A 44 -10.44 2.60 -2.71
N SER A 45 -9.44 3.07 -1.96
CA SER A 45 -9.63 3.66 -0.63
C SER A 45 -8.54 4.69 -0.30
N VAL A 46 -8.86 5.62 0.61
CA VAL A 46 -7.84 6.49 1.21
C VAL A 46 -7.15 5.73 2.32
N THR A 47 -5.83 5.64 2.26
CA THR A 47 -4.98 4.94 3.22
C THR A 47 -3.62 5.63 3.30
N LYS A 48 -2.65 5.01 3.97
CA LYS A 48 -1.26 5.44 3.92
C LYS A 48 -0.36 4.29 3.50
N TYR A 49 0.72 4.61 2.81
CA TYR A 49 1.73 3.63 2.41
C TYR A 49 3.13 4.03 2.86
N LEU A 50 4.00 3.04 2.96
CA LEU A 50 5.44 3.18 3.18
C LEU A 50 6.16 2.31 2.16
N VAL A 51 7.13 2.88 1.47
CA VAL A 51 8.02 2.13 0.56
C VAL A 51 9.32 1.87 1.31
N SER A 52 9.64 0.60 1.51
CA SER A 52 10.92 0.13 2.03
C SER A 52 11.81 -0.34 0.87
N GLU A 53 12.94 -0.98 1.18
CA GLU A 53 13.83 -1.49 0.13
C GLU A 53 13.23 -2.64 -0.67
N GLU A 54 12.41 -3.49 -0.05
CA GLU A 54 11.86 -4.70 -0.67
C GLU A 54 10.34 -4.64 -0.87
N HIS A 55 9.60 -3.96 0.02
CA HIS A 55 8.13 -3.99 0.03
C HIS A 55 7.49 -2.59 -0.04
N ILE A 56 6.20 -2.61 -0.37
CA ILE A 56 5.29 -1.50 -0.10
C ILE A 56 4.33 -1.98 0.99
N PHE A 57 4.34 -1.30 2.12
CA PHE A 57 3.41 -1.56 3.21
C PHE A 57 2.27 -0.57 3.18
N PHE A 58 1.07 -1.04 3.53
CA PHE A 58 -0.05 -0.18 3.86
C PHE A 58 -0.16 -0.06 5.39
N PHE A 59 -0.67 1.08 5.84
CA PHE A 59 -0.84 1.32 7.27
C PHE A 59 -1.92 0.40 7.82
N ASP A 60 -1.50 -0.56 8.63
CA ASP A 60 -2.32 -1.54 9.34
C ASP A 60 -1.71 -1.81 10.73
N ASP A 61 -2.56 -1.79 11.75
CA ASP A 61 -2.14 -2.02 13.14
C ASP A 61 -1.69 -3.46 13.40
N GLU A 62 -2.04 -4.38 12.51
CA GLU A 62 -1.63 -5.78 12.58
C GLU A 62 -0.20 -6.01 12.02
N ASP A 63 0.31 -5.09 11.19
CA ASP A 63 1.58 -5.26 10.46
C ASP A 63 2.80 -4.61 11.15
N VAL A 64 2.65 -4.14 12.40
CA VAL A 64 3.69 -3.38 13.12
C VAL A 64 5.03 -4.10 13.18
N GLU A 65 5.02 -5.40 13.49
CA GLU A 65 6.24 -6.21 13.59
C GLU A 65 6.96 -6.33 12.24
N ALA A 66 6.25 -6.73 11.18
CA ALA A 66 6.84 -6.94 9.85
C ALA A 66 7.46 -5.66 9.30
N VAL A 67 6.74 -4.53 9.42
CA VAL A 67 7.22 -3.22 8.97
C VAL A 67 8.46 -2.78 9.73
N LEU A 68 8.47 -2.89 11.06
CA LEU A 68 9.60 -2.44 11.86
C LEU A 68 10.82 -3.34 11.68
N ILE A 69 10.64 -4.66 11.55
CA ILE A 69 11.75 -5.57 11.26
C ILE A 69 12.41 -5.20 9.93
N GLU A 70 11.64 -4.88 8.89
CA GLU A 70 12.22 -4.51 7.60
C GLU A 70 12.91 -3.13 7.65
N VAL A 71 12.31 -2.15 8.31
CA VAL A 71 12.81 -0.77 8.31
C VAL A 71 13.96 -0.56 9.30
N LYS A 72 13.95 -1.26 10.44
CA LYS A 72 14.90 -1.05 11.56
C LYS A 72 15.76 -2.27 11.86
N GLY A 73 15.38 -3.44 11.36
CA GLY A 73 16.07 -4.70 11.65
C GLY A 73 15.48 -5.44 12.85
N TYR A 74 15.62 -6.76 12.80
CA TYR A 74 15.11 -7.69 13.81
C TYR A 74 15.63 -7.42 15.23
N ASP A 75 16.93 -7.16 15.37
CA ASP A 75 17.56 -6.92 16.67
C ASP A 75 17.09 -5.61 17.32
N GLU A 76 16.87 -4.55 16.52
CA GLU A 76 16.34 -3.28 17.05
C GLU A 76 14.90 -3.48 17.53
N PHE A 77 14.05 -4.13 16.72
CA PHE A 77 12.67 -4.44 17.09
C PHE A 77 12.58 -5.25 18.39
N LEU A 78 13.38 -6.32 18.53
CA LEU A 78 13.37 -7.15 19.75
C LEU A 78 13.78 -6.40 21.03
N SER A 79 14.50 -5.28 20.89
CA SER A 79 14.88 -4.45 22.03
C SER A 79 13.79 -3.47 22.47
N MET A 80 12.73 -3.28 21.67
CA MET A 80 11.62 -2.39 21.95
C MET A 80 10.56 -3.05 22.84
N THR A 81 9.92 -2.24 23.66
CA THR A 81 8.62 -2.58 24.25
C THR A 81 7.50 -2.40 23.21
N ASP A 82 6.34 -3.04 23.41
CA ASP A 82 5.17 -2.88 22.53
C ASP A 82 4.78 -1.41 22.32
N LYS A 83 4.93 -0.60 23.38
CA LYS A 83 4.65 0.83 23.32
C LYS A 83 5.65 1.57 22.42
N GLU A 84 6.94 1.30 22.57
CA GLU A 84 8.00 1.92 21.75
C GLU A 84 7.88 1.48 20.30
N ALA A 85 7.59 0.20 20.03
CA ALA A 85 7.33 -0.30 18.70
C ALA A 85 6.15 0.45 18.05
N ARG A 86 5.04 0.62 18.77
CA ARG A 86 3.88 1.34 18.25
C ARG A 86 4.16 2.82 17.99
N GLU A 87 4.89 3.49 18.89
CA GLU A 87 5.30 4.88 18.69
C GLU A 87 6.25 5.02 17.49
N ALA A 88 7.22 4.10 17.34
CA ALA A 88 8.14 4.07 16.21
C ALA A 88 7.40 3.83 14.89
N TYR A 89 6.47 2.88 14.84
CA TYR A 89 5.64 2.57 13.67
C TYR A 89 4.84 3.80 13.22
N ASN A 90 4.15 4.47 14.15
CA ASN A 90 3.36 5.66 13.85
C ASN A 90 4.20 6.85 13.37
N ALA A 91 5.49 6.89 13.76
CA ALA A 91 6.43 7.94 13.39
C ALA A 91 7.16 7.67 12.06
N LEU A 92 6.97 6.50 11.43
CA LEU A 92 7.51 6.23 10.09
C LEU A 92 6.95 7.22 9.07
N PRO A 93 7.66 7.47 7.96
CA PRO A 93 7.29 8.47 6.96
C PRO A 93 6.14 7.98 6.06
N TRP A 94 5.01 7.63 6.65
CA TRP A 94 3.80 7.22 5.96
C TRP A 94 3.27 8.34 5.06
N VAL A 95 2.93 7.98 3.82
CA VAL A 95 2.36 8.90 2.84
C VAL A 95 0.89 8.56 2.66
N GLU A 96 0.00 9.52 2.95
CA GLU A 96 -1.43 9.38 2.67
C GLU A 96 -1.69 9.36 1.16
N CYS A 97 -2.53 8.45 0.70
CA CYS A 97 -2.79 8.22 -0.72
C CYS A 97 -4.20 7.68 -0.97
N ILE A 98 -4.60 7.69 -2.24
CA ILE A 98 -5.70 6.87 -2.74
C ILE A 98 -5.08 5.60 -3.32
N ALA A 99 -5.15 4.48 -2.60
CA ALA A 99 -4.76 3.18 -3.13
C ALA A 99 -5.88 2.62 -4.00
N VAL A 100 -5.54 2.03 -5.14
CA VAL A 100 -6.49 1.34 -6.03
C VAL A 100 -5.92 0.03 -6.50
N ASP A 101 -6.70 -1.04 -6.37
CA ASP A 101 -6.31 -2.35 -6.86
C ASP A 101 -6.52 -2.43 -8.37
N ILE A 102 -5.53 -2.97 -9.07
CA ILE A 102 -5.64 -3.46 -10.44
C ILE A 102 -5.64 -4.97 -10.36
N ASN A 103 -6.78 -5.58 -10.68
CA ASN A 103 -7.02 -7.01 -10.54
C ASN A 103 -6.96 -7.72 -11.90
N THR A 104 -6.99 -9.05 -11.86
CA THR A 104 -7.17 -9.85 -13.06
C THR A 104 -8.51 -9.52 -13.76
N PRO A 105 -8.57 -9.53 -15.12
CA PRO A 105 -9.76 -9.18 -15.89
C PRO A 105 -11.02 -10.03 -15.66
#